data_AF-A0A3N5J5S4-F1
#
_entry.id   AF-A0A3N5J5S4-F1
#
_cell.length_a   1.000
_cell.length_b   1.000
_cell.length_c   1.000
_cell.angle_alpha   90.00
_cell.angle_beta   90.00
_cell.angle_gamma   90.00
#
_symmetry.space_group_name_H-M   'P 1'
#
loop_
_entity.id
_entity.type
_entity.pdbx_description
1 polymer ?
#
loop_
_entity_poly.entity_id
_entity_poly.type
_entity_poly.pdbx_seq_one_letter_code
_entity_poly.pdbx_strand_id
1 'polypeptide(L)' 'MKKHVDERNTHLAKYETIKDYRIIKTDFSQEGGEMTATLKLKRKVNYEKHQNLIDEMYEKEAVDELYGKKAV' A
#
# COMPACT_ATOMS: atom_id res chain seq x y z
N MET A 1 -3.72 13.24 7.15
CA MET A 1 -3.36 12.19 6.18
C MET A 1 -4.55 11.75 5.35
N LYS A 2 -5.60 11.18 5.96
CA LYS A 2 -6.81 10.69 5.26
C LYS A 2 -7.40 11.72 4.27
N LYS A 3 -7.61 12.96 4.72
CA LYS A 3 -8.08 14.08 3.88
C LYS A 3 -7.26 14.30 2.60
N HIS A 4 -5.93 14.19 2.66
CA HIS A 4 -5.08 14.43 1.50
C HIS A 4 -5.15 13.29 0.48
N VAL A 5 -5.20 12.04 0.98
CA VAL A 5 -5.41 10.85 0.14
C VAL A 5 -6.79 10.91 -0.52
N ASP A 6 -7.82 11.30 0.23
CA ASP A 6 -9.18 11.45 -0.28
C ASP A 6 -9.26 12.54 -1.36
N GLU A 7 -8.63 13.69 -1.13
CA GLU A 7 -8.52 14.77 -2.12
C GLU A 7 -7.85 14.27 -3.40
N ARG A 8 -6.76 13.50 -3.32
CA ARG A 8 -6.11 12.95 -4.51
C ARG A 8 -6.97 11.90 -5.23
N ASN A 9 -7.66 11.07 -4.47
CA ASN A 9 -8.56 10.04 -4.99
C ASN A 9 -9.73 10.64 -5.79
N THR A 10 -10.14 11.89 -5.55
CA THR A 10 -11.22 12.54 -6.33
C THR A 10 -10.92 12.66 -7.83
N HIS A 11 -9.64 12.62 -8.21
CA HIS A 11 -9.19 12.75 -9.59
C HIS A 11 -8.89 11.41 -10.26
N LEU A 12 -9.08 10.29 -9.57
CA LEU A 12 -8.72 8.95 -10.03
C LEU A 12 -9.96 8.10 -10.29
N ALA A 13 -9.86 7.15 -11.22
CA ALA A 13 -10.93 6.17 -11.40
C ALA A 13 -11.02 5.26 -10.17
N LYS A 14 -12.21 4.67 -9.91
CA LYS A 14 -12.47 3.83 -8.71
C LYS A 14 -11.52 2.62 -8.55
N TYR A 15 -10.87 2.17 -9.62
CA TYR A 15 -9.91 1.07 -9.59
C TYR A 15 -8.46 1.54 -9.34
N GLU A 16 -8.19 2.85 -9.47
CA GLU A 16 -6.88 3.47 -9.24
C GLU A 16 -6.79 4.13 -7.86
N THR A 17 -7.93 4.32 -7.18
CA THR A 17 -7.96 4.94 -5.85
C THR A 17 -7.26 4.09 -4.80
N ILE A 18 -6.57 4.77 -3.89
CA ILE A 18 -5.97 4.15 -2.72
C ILE A 18 -7.09 3.85 -1.72
N LYS A 19 -7.31 2.58 -1.41
CA LYS A 19 -8.40 2.10 -0.53
C LYS A 19 -7.92 1.77 0.87
N ASP A 20 -6.73 1.20 0.97
CA ASP A 20 -6.07 0.93 2.24
C ASP A 20 -4.56 1.16 2.11
N TYR A 21 -3.91 1.53 3.22
CA TYR A 21 -2.49 1.80 3.28
C TYR A 21 -1.94 1.59 4.70
N ARG A 22 -0.64 1.27 4.78
CA ARG A 22 0.11 1.19 6.04
C ARG A 22 1.26 2.19 6.01
N ILE A 23 1.56 2.80 7.16
CA ILE A 23 2.69 3.72 7.31
C ILE A 23 3.82 2.97 7.99
N ILE A 24 4.93 2.80 7.27
CA ILE A 24 6.16 2.23 7.81
C ILE A 24 6.97 3.35 8.49
N LYS A 25 7.65 3.01 9.60
CA LYS A 25 8.47 3.98 10.35
C LYS A 25 9.84 4.25 9.72
N THR A 26 10.28 3.35 8.84
CA THR A 26 11.61 3.38 8.24
C THR A 26 11.48 3.78 6.78
N ASP A 27 12.32 4.71 6.35
CA ASP A 27 12.39 5.13 4.96
C ASP A 27 13.08 4.07 4.10
N PHE A 28 12.79 4.07 2.79
CA PHE A 28 13.53 3.26 1.83
C PHE A 28 14.94 3.81 1.65
N SER A 29 15.92 2.93 1.62
CA SER A 29 17.33 3.31 1.57
C SER A 29 18.09 2.53 0.50
N GLN A 30 19.26 3.05 0.09
CA GLN A 30 20.17 2.31 -0.77
C GLN A 30 20.95 1.26 0.04
N GLU A 31 21.34 1.60 1.27
CA GLU A 31 22.11 0.73 2.18
C GLU A 31 21.30 -0.51 2.61
N GLY A 32 20.02 -0.33 2.91
CA GLY A 32 19.08 -1.42 3.20
C GLY A 32 18.62 -2.21 1.97
N GLY A 33 19.08 -1.81 0.78
CA GLY A 33 18.83 -2.52 -0.47
C GLY A 33 17.47 -2.27 -1.11
N GLU A 34 16.61 -1.44 -0.51
CA GLU A 34 15.25 -1.11 -1.00
C GLU A 34 15.27 -0.24 -2.26
N MET A 35 16.39 0.45 -2.50
CA MET A 35 16.58 1.34 -3.64
C MET A 35 17.80 0.93 -4.47
N THR A 36 17.74 1.23 -5.77
CA THR A 36 18.91 1.18 -6.67
C THR A 36 19.83 2.38 -6.40
N ALA A 37 21.07 2.31 -6.90
CA ALA A 37 21.99 3.45 -6.91
C ALA A 37 21.39 4.73 -7.54
N THR A 38 20.44 4.59 -8.47
CA THR A 38 19.71 5.69 -9.10
C THR A 38 18.38 6.03 -8.42
N LEU A 39 18.22 5.72 -7.13
CA LEU A 39 17.01 6.00 -6.32
C LEU A 39 15.68 5.42 -6.83
N LYS A 40 15.70 4.39 -7.68
CA LYS A 40 14.51 3.64 -8.05
C LYS A 40 14.21 2.57 -7.01
N LEU A 41 12.93 2.34 -6.70
CA LEU A 41 12.51 1.28 -5.78
C LEU A 41 12.74 -0.10 -6.38
N LYS A 42 13.36 -0.99 -5.61
CA LYS A 42 13.45 -2.42 -5.95
C LYS A 42 12.22 -3.14 -5.44
N ARG A 43 11.19 -3.20 -6.30
CA ARG A 43 9.87 -3.78 -5.95
C ARG A 43 9.95 -5.15 -5.28
N LYS A 44 10.77 -6.06 -5.82
CA LYS A 44 10.93 -7.42 -5.27
C LYS A 44 11.36 -7.41 -3.80
N VAL A 45 12.44 -6.68 -3.49
CA VAL A 45 12.98 -6.58 -2.13
C VAL A 45 11.97 -5.92 -1.19
N ASN A 46 11.30 -4.86 -1.63
CA ASN A 46 10.31 -4.16 -0.81
C ASN A 46 9.08 -5.01 -0.53
N TYR A 47 8.61 -5.80 -1.50
CA TYR A 47 7.50 -6.72 -1.30
C TYR A 47 7.87 -7.84 -0.35
N GLU A 48 9.04 -8.46 -0.48
CA GLU A 48 9.50 -9.51 0.45
C GLU A 48 9.64 -8.97 1.88
N LYS A 49 10.21 -7.76 2.04
CA LYS A 49 10.43 -7.15 3.36
C LYS A 49 9.14 -6.74 4.08
N HIS A 50 8.11 -6.35 3.34
CA HIS A 50 6.83 -5.87 3.87
C HIS A 50 5.67 -6.83 3.58
N GLN A 51 5.97 -8.07 3.22
CA GLN A 51 4.98 -9.05 2.79
C GLN A 51 3.85 -9.19 3.82
N ASN A 52 4.20 -9.34 5.10
CA ASN A 52 3.20 -9.48 6.17
C ASN A 52 2.22 -8.30 6.24
N LEU A 53 2.69 -7.07 6.01
CA LEU A 53 1.83 -5.89 6.02
C LEU A 53 0.93 -5.84 4.79
N ILE A 54 1.45 -6.27 3.64
CA ILE A 54 0.68 -6.37 2.39
C ILE A 54 -0.38 -7.45 2.56
N ASP A 55 -0.02 -8.62 3.06
CA ASP A 55 -0.93 -9.74 3.25
C ASP A 55 -2.08 -9.36 4.19
N GLU A 56 -1.79 -8.70 5.33
CA GLU A 56 -2.81 -8.16 6.25
C GLU A 56 -3.82 -7.23 5.56
N MET A 57 -3.35 -6.39 4.62
CA MET A 57 -4.24 -5.48 3.87
C MET A 57 -5.19 -6.21 2.90
N TYR A 58 -4.82 -7.42 2.47
CA TYR A 58 -5.60 -8.23 1.53
C TYR A 58 -6.31 -9.41 2.19
N GLU A 59 -6.20 -9.58 3.51
CA GLU A 59 -6.96 -10.58 4.22
C GLU A 59 -8.47 -10.36 4.00
N LYS A 60 -9.21 -11.48 3.98
CA LYS A 60 -10.64 -11.47 3.64
C LYS A 60 -11.42 -10.50 4.54
N GLU A 61 -11.09 -10.45 5.82
CA GLU A 61 -11.72 -9.56 6.80
C GLU A 61 -11.48 -8.09 6.44
N ALA A 62 -10.24 -7.71 6.15
CA ALA A 62 -9.88 -6.35 5.73
C ALA A 62 -10.58 -5.96 4.41
N VAL A 63 -10.63 -6.87 3.43
CA VAL A 63 -11.31 -6.62 2.15
C VAL A 63 -12.83 -6.48 2.33
N ASP A 64 -13.43 -7.34 3.15
CA ASP A 64 -14.87 -7.31 3.45
C ASP A 64 -15.26 -6.01 4.19
N GLU A 65 -14.39 -5.48 5.05
CA GLU A 65 -14.58 -4.17 5.69
C GLU A 65 -14.52 -3.01 4.67
N LEU A 66 -13.59 -3.06 3.72
CA LEU A 66 -13.38 -1.99 2.73
C LEU A 66 -14.52 -1.84 1.73
N TYR A 67 -15.10 -2.96 1.28
CA TYR A 67 -16.20 -2.94 0.30
C TYR A 67 -17.57 -3.15 0.92
N GLY A 68 -17.64 -3.33 2.25
CA GLY A 68 -18.79 -3.87 2.96
C GLY A 68 -18.97 -5.35 2.61
N LYS A 69 -19.43 -6.17 3.58
CA LYS A 69 -19.88 -7.55 3.30
C LYS A 69 -20.85 -7.52 2.13
N LYS A 70 -20.38 -7.80 0.92
CA LYS A 70 -21.26 -8.23 -0.15
C LYS A 70 -21.72 -9.61 0.30
N ALA A 71 -22.89 -9.64 0.93
CA ALA A 71 -23.70 -10.84 1.01
C ALA A 71 -23.76 -11.40 -0.42
N VAL A 72 -23.07 -12.52 -0.63
CA VAL A 72 -23.40 -13.44 -1.72
C VAL A 72 -24.66 -14.16 -1.31
#